data_AF-A0AAD8P5F7-F1
#
_entry.id   AF-A0AAD8P5F7-F1
#
_cell.length_a   1.000
_cell.length_b   1.000
_cell.length_c   1.000
_cell.angle_alpha   90.00
_cell.angle_beta   90.00
_cell.angle_gamma   90.00
#
_symmetry.space_group_name_H-M   'P 1'
#
loop_
_entity.id
_entity.type
_entity.pdbx_description
1 polymer ?
#
loop_
_entity_poly.entity_id
_entity_poly.type
_entity_poly.pdbx_seq_one_letter_code
_entity_poly.pdbx_strand_id
1 'polypeptide(L)'
;MLTDVINLAATNHVLYSNRSAAYASLNQYSEALTDAQRTVDLKPDWSKGYSRLGEAHHGLRQYEEAVSAYKKDSQLPDRHIEENVDDW
;
A
#
# COMPACT_ATOMS: atom_id res chain seq x y z
N MET A 1 -20.66 16.85 9.78
CA MET A 1 -19.50 17.21 10.64
C MET A 1 -18.84 16.01 11.32
N LEU A 2 -19.54 15.07 12.00
CA LEU A 2 -18.88 13.85 12.54
C LEU A 2 -18.75 12.72 11.51
N THR A 3 -19.81 12.53 10.70
CA THR A 3 -19.86 11.49 9.66
C THR A 3 -18.81 11.71 8.56
N ASP A 4 -18.51 12.96 8.23
CA ASP A 4 -17.52 13.31 7.20
C ASP A 4 -16.08 13.00 7.65
N VAL A 5 -15.78 13.19 8.94
CA VAL A 5 -14.46 12.87 9.52
C VAL A 5 -14.24 11.36 9.58
N ILE A 6 -15.28 10.60 9.94
CA ILE A 6 -15.25 9.13 9.95
C ILE A 6 -15.08 8.59 8.52
N ASN A 7 -15.78 9.18 7.54
CA ASN A 7 -15.64 8.79 6.13
C ASN A 7 -14.27 9.17 5.55
N LEU A 8 -13.72 10.33 5.92
CA LEU A 8 -12.39 10.74 5.46
C LEU A 8 -11.30 9.80 5.99
N ALA A 9 -11.42 9.34 7.24
CA ALA A 9 -10.52 8.33 7.79
C ALA A 9 -10.72 6.94 7.15
N ALA A 10 -11.98 6.53 6.91
CA ALA A 10 -12.31 5.22 6.35
C ALA A 10 -11.96 5.05 4.86
N THR A 11 -11.71 6.15 4.15
CA THR A 11 -11.37 6.18 2.72
C THR A 11 -9.92 6.59 2.44
N ASN A 12 -9.14 6.90 3.47
CA ASN A 12 -7.77 7.36 3.30
C ASN A 12 -6.78 6.20 3.19
N HIS A 13 -6.61 5.69 1.97
CA HIS A 13 -5.60 4.67 1.63
C HIS A 13 -4.18 5.04 2.09
N VAL A 14 -3.82 6.33 2.15
CA VAL A 14 -2.50 6.78 2.63
C VAL A 14 -2.33 6.53 4.13
N LEU A 15 -3.38 6.74 4.92
CA LEU A 15 -3.36 6.47 6.36
C LEU A 15 -3.16 4.98 6.64
N TYR A 16 -3.91 4.12 5.94
CA TYR A 16 -3.74 2.66 6.05
C TYR A 16 -2.34 2.22 5.60
N SER A 17 -1.80 2.78 4.51
CA SER A 17 -0.44 2.49 4.05
C SER A 17 0.64 2.86 5.07
N ASN A 18 0.51 4.03 5.71
CA ASN A 18 1.46 4.47 6.73
C ASN A 18 1.36 3.61 8.00
N ARG A 19 0.14 3.25 8.41
CA ARG A 19 -0.06 2.40 9.58
C ARG A 19 0.41 0.96 9.33
N SER A 20 0.20 0.44 8.13
CA SER A 20 0.78 -0.83 7.68
C SER A 20 2.30 -0.83 7.78
N ALA A 21 2.96 0.23 7.29
CA ALA A 21 4.41 0.39 7.40
C ALA A 21 4.90 0.42 8.86
N ALA A 22 4.17 1.13 9.72
CA ALA A 22 4.47 1.19 11.15
C ALA A 22 4.38 -0.21 11.79
N TYR A 23 3.31 -0.96 11.51
CA TYR A 23 3.17 -2.34 12.00
C TYR A 23 4.28 -3.26 11.46
N ALA A 24 4.64 -3.17 10.17
CA ALA A 24 5.73 -3.94 9.59
C ALA A 24 7.07 -3.64 10.29
N SER A 25 7.36 -2.36 10.57
CA SER A 25 8.57 -1.96 11.32
C SER A 25 8.64 -2.51 12.75
N LEU A 26 7.48 -2.84 13.33
CA LEU A 26 7.34 -3.48 14.64
C LEU A 26 7.28 -5.02 14.54
N ASN A 27 7.48 -5.60 13.36
CA ASN A 27 7.30 -7.01 13.04
C ASN A 27 5.87 -7.55 13.27
N GLN A 28 4.87 -6.66 13.32
CA GLN A 28 3.45 -6.99 13.47
C GLN A 28 2.82 -7.21 12.09
N TYR A 29 3.27 -8.26 11.41
CA TYR A 29 2.97 -8.43 9.99
C TYR A 29 1.50 -8.78 9.69
N SER A 30 0.77 -9.38 10.63
CA SER A 30 -0.67 -9.68 10.47
C SER A 30 -1.51 -8.39 10.43
N GLU A 31 -1.20 -7.44 11.31
CA GLU A 31 -1.83 -6.12 11.34
C GLU A 31 -1.39 -5.28 10.13
N ALA A 32 -0.11 -5.37 9.76
CA ALA A 32 0.40 -4.74 8.54
C ALA A 32 -0.34 -5.23 7.30
N LEU A 33 -0.61 -6.54 7.21
CA LEU A 33 -1.34 -7.16 6.11
C LEU A 33 -2.78 -6.65 6.03
N THR A 34 -3.46 -6.56 7.17
CA THR A 34 -4.85 -6.06 7.24
C THR A 34 -4.95 -4.63 6.68
N ASP A 35 -4.03 -3.75 7.07
CA ASP A 35 -4.00 -2.37 6.58
C ASP A 35 -3.53 -2.25 5.12
N ALA A 36 -2.58 -3.09 4.70
CA ALA A 36 -2.14 -3.14 3.32
C ALA A 36 -3.27 -3.58 2.38
N GLN A 37 -4.04 -4.60 2.79
CA GLN A 37 -5.22 -5.05 2.04
C GLN A 37 -6.24 -3.93 1.91
N ARG A 38 -6.53 -3.23 3.01
CA ARG A 38 -7.44 -2.08 2.98
C ARG A 38 -6.93 -0.96 2.05
N THR A 39 -5.62 -0.78 1.96
CA THR A 39 -5.00 0.20 1.07
C THR A 39 -5.27 -0.14 -0.40
N VAL A 40 -5.02 -1.38 -0.82
CA VAL A 40 -5.24 -1.81 -2.22
C VAL A 40 -6.73 -1.91 -2.57
N ASP A 41 -7.59 -2.22 -1.60
CA ASP A 41 -9.05 -2.21 -1.79
C ASP A 41 -9.57 -0.78 -2.04
N LEU A 42 -9.03 0.22 -1.33
CA LEU A 42 -9.41 1.62 -1.48
C LEU A 42 -8.79 2.29 -2.71
N LYS A 43 -7.57 1.89 -3.09
CA LYS A 43 -6.83 2.50 -4.20
C LYS A 43 -6.03 1.43 -4.98
N PRO A 44 -6.70 0.65 -5.85
CA PRO A 44 -6.08 -0.47 -6.57
C PRO A 44 -5.13 -0.06 -7.71
N ASP A 45 -5.05 1.23 -8.02
CA ASP A 45 -4.16 1.83 -9.01
C ASP A 45 -2.94 2.52 -8.37
N TRP A 46 -2.71 2.33 -7.06
CA TRP A 46 -1.61 2.95 -6.34
C TRP A 46 -0.53 1.93 -5.95
N SER A 47 0.59 2.00 -6.67
CA SER A 47 1.75 1.10 -6.52
C SER A 47 2.18 0.88 -5.06
N LYS A 48 2.33 1.97 -4.28
CA LYS A 48 2.75 1.90 -2.87
C LYS A 48 1.85 1.02 -1.99
N GLY A 49 0.56 0.89 -2.32
CA GLY A 49 -0.34 -0.03 -1.60
C GLY A 49 0.08 -1.50 -1.77
N TYR A 50 0.47 -1.88 -2.99
CA TYR A 50 0.96 -3.22 -3.28
C TYR A 50 2.36 -3.47 -2.74
N SER A 51 3.23 -2.46 -2.66
CA SER A 51 4.52 -2.60 -1.97
C SER A 51 4.31 -2.96 -0.49
N ARG A 52 3.34 -2.32 0.19
CA ARG A 52 2.98 -2.67 1.59
C ARG A 52 2.40 -4.07 1.72
N LEU A 53 1.58 -4.48 0.75
CA LEU A 53 1.00 -5.81 0.73
C LEU A 53 2.09 -6.88 0.57
N GLY A 54 3.05 -6.65 -0.32
CA GLY A 54 4.21 -7.52 -0.50
C GLY A 54 5.10 -7.60 0.73
N GLU A 55 5.34 -6.46 1.40
CA GLU A 55 6.13 -6.39 2.63
C GLU A 55 5.48 -7.20 3.77
N ALA A 56 4.17 -7.05 3.97
CA ALA A 56 3.44 -7.77 4.99
C ALA A 56 3.41 -9.28 4.75
N HIS A 57 3.12 -9.72 3.52
CA HIS A 57 3.18 -11.14 3.15
C HIS A 57 4.59 -11.72 3.32
N HIS A 58 5.63 -10.98 2.92
CA HIS A 58 7.00 -11.41 3.08
C HIS A 58 7.36 -11.62 4.57
N GLY A 59 6.97 -10.68 5.45
CA GLY A 59 7.16 -10.82 6.89
C GLY A 59 6.42 -12.01 7.52
N LEU A 60 5.25 -12.38 6.95
CA LEU A 60 4.50 -13.58 7.31
C LEU A 60 5.03 -14.87 6.64
N ARG A 61 6.09 -14.79 5.82
CA ARG A 61 6.65 -15.90 5.03
C ARG A 61 5.69 -16.47 3.98
N GLN A 62 4.73 -15.67 3.54
CA GLN A 62 3.79 -15.94 2.45
C GLN A 62 4.42 -15.46 1.14
N TYR A 63 5.44 -16.19 0.68
CA TYR A 63 6.33 -15.69 -0.38
C TYR A 63 5.66 -15.63 -1.74
N GLU A 64 4.72 -16.52 -2.02
CA GLU A 64 3.99 -16.55 -3.30
C GLU A 64 3.09 -15.32 -3.44
N GLU A 65 2.37 -14.97 -2.37
CA GLU A 65 1.54 -13.78 -2.29
C GLU A 65 2.39 -12.50 -2.30
N ALA A 66 3.53 -12.50 -1.61
CA ALA A 66 4.47 -11.39 -1.65
C ALA A 66 4.96 -11.11 -3.08
N VAL A 67 5.38 -12.16 -3.80
CA VAL A 67 5.80 -12.04 -5.20
C VAL A 67 4.66 -11.53 -6.09
N SER A 68 3.43 -12.03 -5.88
CA SER A 68 2.26 -11.56 -6.61
C SER A 68 2.01 -10.06 -6.40
N ALA A 69 2.08 -9.60 -5.14
CA ALA A 69 1.90 -8.20 -4.79
C ALA A 69 2.99 -7.30 -5.41
N TYR A 70 4.27 -7.67 -5.30
CA TYR A 70 5.36 -6.90 -5.92
C TYR A 70 5.31 -6.89 -7.45
N LYS A 71 4.86 -7.98 -8.08
CA LYS A 71 4.61 -7.98 -9.52
C LYS A 71 3.53 -6.98 -9.89
N LYS A 72 2.43 -6.93 -9.12
CA LYS A 72 1.35 -5.97 -9.35
C LYS A 72 1.83 -4.54 -9.15
N ASP A 73 2.63 -4.30 -8.12
CA ASP A 73 3.30 -3.01 -7.86
C ASP A 73 4.09 -2.54 -9.10
N SER A 74 4.97 -3.39 -9.63
CA SER A 74 5.79 -3.08 -10.83
C SER A 74 5.01 -2.87 -12.14
N GLN A 75 3.74 -3.31 -12.19
CA GLN A 75 2.88 -3.15 -13.36
C GLN A 75 2.05 -1.87 -13.31
N LEU A 76 1.97 -1.21 -12.16
CA LEU A 76 1.24 0.03 -12.02
C LEU A 76 2.11 1.20 -12.49
N PRO A 77 1.53 2.18 -13.21
CA PRO A 77 2.27 3.33 -13.68
C PRO A 77 2.85 4.08 -12.47
N ASP A 78 4.17 4.18 -12.45
CA ASP A 78 4.88 4.92 -11.42
C ASP A 78 4.58 6.41 -11.60
N ARG A 79 3.99 7.04 -10.57
CA ARG A 79 3.77 8.49 -10.55
C ARG A 79 5.09 9.29 -10.54
N HIS A 80 6.23 8.63 -10.37
CA HIS A 80 7.54 9.28 -10.44
C HIS A 80 8.05 9.52 -11.87
N ILE A 81 7.42 8.97 -12.91
CA ILE A 81 7.79 9.20 -14.32
C ILE A 81 6.88 10.23 -14.98
N GLU A 82 6.58 11.33 -14.27
CA GLU A 82 6.22 12.61 -14.87
C GLU A 82 7.27 13.67 -14.49
N GLU A 83 8.54 13.29 -14.37
CA GLU A 83 9.61 14.27 -14.57
C GLU A 83 9.83 14.38 -16.08
N ASN A 84 9.28 15.46 -16.63
CA ASN A 84 9.54 15.98 -17.97
C ASN A 84 11.05 15.90 -18.28
N VAL A 85 11.47 14.88 -19.04
CA VAL A 85 12.82 14.79 -19.61
C VAL A 85 12.91 15.49 -20.98
N ASP A 86 11.90 16.28 -21.34
CA ASP A 86 11.84 17.07 -22.56
C ASP A 86 11.77 18.59 -22.29
N ASP A 87 12.60 19.10 -21.37
CA ASP A 87 12.98 20.52 -21.40
C ASP A 87 14.50 20.63 -21.58
N TRP A 88 14.89 21.31 -22.65
CA TRP A 88 16.21 21.38 -23.28
C TRP A 88 17.20 22.25 -22.51
#